data_AF-A0AAU9RT11-F1
#
_entry.id   AF-A0AAU9RT11-F1
#
_cell.length_a   1.000
_cell.length_b   1.000
_cell.length_c   1.000
_cell.angle_alpha   90.00
_cell.angle_beta   90.00
_cell.angle_gamma   90.00
#
_symmetry.space_group_name_H-M   'P 1'
#
loop_
_entity.id
_entity.type
_entity.pdbx_description
1 polymer ?
#
loop_
_entity_poly.entity_id
_entity_poly.type
_entity_poly.pdbx_seq_one_letter_code
_entity_poly.pdbx_strand_id
1 'polypeptide(L)'
;MSKLGEKVYASPPAPREKQYTSEYQDPPHSSTNVALFFLEKDHTQRRKLTLHFTRTANTASFLPRQEAEKIPFSSNKFPEIVYHFSVKPNSVAAKTMKQTIKVCEEPGIEGEEKYSATSLESMIDFSTSGNGKNHIAVSTVAKETPAQKYSITGVKKMGNSEAVVCHKQNYPCAVIYCHKTHTTKAYLVSMAGEDGTKVKAAAVCHTDTSKWNPKHLAFLVLKVKPGTVPICHFLPEDRVVWVSN
;
A
#
# COMPACT_ATOMS: atom_id res chain seq x y z
N MET A 1 -25.74 59.68 -8.30
CA MET A 1 -26.77 58.69 -8.66
C MET A 1 -26.43 58.16 -10.05
N SER A 2 -25.73 57.03 -10.15
CA SER A 2 -26.30 55.70 -10.50
C SER A 2 -26.22 55.47 -12.01
N LYS A 3 -25.65 54.41 -12.62
CA LYS A 3 -24.87 53.23 -12.23
C LYS A 3 -24.14 52.83 -13.54
N LEU A 4 -22.83 52.61 -13.50
CA LEU A 4 -22.12 51.92 -14.59
C LEU A 4 -22.61 50.46 -14.60
N GLY A 5 -23.11 49.99 -15.73
CA GLY A 5 -23.47 48.59 -15.93
C GLY A 5 -22.20 47.73 -16.06
N GLU A 6 -22.01 46.81 -15.12
CA GLU A 6 -21.01 45.75 -15.22
C GLU A 6 -21.32 44.84 -16.41
N LYS A 7 -20.34 44.69 -17.32
CA LYS A 7 -20.34 43.58 -18.27
C LYS A 7 -20.04 42.30 -17.50
N VAL A 8 -21.07 41.48 -17.30
CA VAL A 8 -20.94 40.11 -16.80
C VAL A 8 -20.23 39.29 -17.87
N TYR A 9 -18.96 38.98 -17.65
CA TYR A 9 -18.26 37.94 -18.41
C TYR A 9 -18.73 36.59 -17.88
N ALA A 10 -19.57 35.90 -18.64
CA ALA A 10 -19.93 34.52 -18.36
C ALA A 10 -18.65 33.66 -18.39
N SER A 11 -18.30 33.09 -17.24
CA SER A 11 -17.24 32.10 -17.16
C SER A 11 -17.65 30.86 -17.96
N PRO A 12 -16.75 30.23 -18.73
CA PRO A 12 -17.08 28.98 -19.41
C PRO A 12 -17.43 27.90 -18.37
N PRO A 13 -18.38 26.99 -18.68
CA PRO A 13 -18.78 25.96 -17.73
C PRO A 13 -17.58 25.11 -17.34
N ALA A 14 -17.46 24.84 -16.02
CA ALA A 14 -16.44 23.96 -15.48
C ALA A 14 -16.44 22.62 -16.25
N PRO A 15 -15.28 22.11 -16.69
CA PRO A 15 -15.24 20.82 -17.36
C PRO A 15 -15.72 19.75 -16.37
N ARG A 16 -16.77 19.01 -16.78
CA ARG A 16 -17.32 17.87 -16.05
C ARG A 16 -16.20 17.02 -15.47
N GLU A 17 -16.28 16.74 -14.17
CA GLU A 17 -15.47 15.73 -13.50
C GLU A 17 -15.58 14.42 -14.27
N LYS A 18 -14.55 14.12 -15.06
CA LYS A 18 -14.36 12.79 -15.61
C LYS A 18 -13.96 11.91 -14.43
N GLN A 19 -14.84 11.00 -14.03
CA GLN A 19 -14.47 9.84 -13.21
C GLN A 19 -13.40 9.05 -13.99
N TYR A 20 -12.13 9.36 -13.72
CA TYR A 20 -11.00 8.65 -14.30
C TYR A 20 -10.76 7.37 -13.50
N THR A 21 -11.17 6.26 -14.11
CA THR A 21 -10.83 4.90 -13.69
C THR A 21 -9.52 4.52 -14.37
N SER A 22 -8.39 4.49 -13.65
CA SER A 22 -7.22 3.67 -14.03
C SER A 22 -6.18 3.58 -12.91
N GLU A 23 -5.96 2.35 -12.45
CA GLU A 23 -4.66 1.66 -12.42
C GLU A 23 -3.55 2.28 -11.54
N TYR A 24 -3.19 1.51 -10.49
CA TYR A 24 -2.29 1.84 -9.38
C TYR A 24 -2.84 2.80 -8.32
N GLN A 25 -4.08 2.58 -7.90
CA GLN A 25 -4.50 2.98 -6.57
C GLN A 25 -4.20 1.81 -5.63
N ASP A 26 -3.47 2.07 -4.53
CA ASP A 26 -3.70 1.31 -3.29
C ASP A 26 -5.22 1.10 -3.16
N PRO A 27 -5.70 -0.11 -2.79
CA PRO A 27 -7.11 -0.41 -2.81
C PRO A 27 -7.92 0.72 -2.17
N PRO A 28 -9.12 1.07 -2.68
CA PRO A 28 -9.87 2.31 -2.42
C PRO A 28 -10.22 2.63 -0.95
N HIS A 29 -9.75 1.80 -0.01
CA HIS A 29 -9.86 1.95 1.43
C HIS A 29 -8.53 2.33 2.13
N SER A 30 -7.42 2.57 1.43
CA SER A 30 -6.23 3.23 2.03
C SER A 30 -6.36 4.76 2.13
N SER A 31 -7.49 5.30 1.67
CA SER A 31 -7.79 6.72 1.50
C SER A 31 -7.79 7.56 2.79
N THR A 32 -7.52 6.98 3.96
CA THR A 32 -7.46 7.74 5.21
C THR A 32 -6.09 8.30 5.56
N ASN A 33 -5.02 8.02 4.81
CA ASN A 33 -3.66 8.35 5.27
C ASN A 33 -2.71 8.92 4.20
N VAL A 34 -3.03 10.13 3.74
CA VAL A 34 -2.20 10.98 2.87
C VAL A 34 -0.79 11.22 3.45
N ALA A 35 -0.59 11.08 4.76
CA ALA A 35 0.68 11.34 5.44
C ALA A 35 1.63 10.14 5.58
N LEU A 36 1.33 8.98 4.97
CA LEU A 36 2.25 7.84 5.02
C LEU A 36 3.50 8.04 4.16
N PHE A 37 3.43 8.86 3.10
CA PHE A 37 4.54 9.11 2.19
C PHE A 37 5.45 10.24 2.69
N PHE A 38 6.77 10.06 2.57
CA PHE A 38 7.78 11.04 2.95
C PHE A 38 9.06 10.83 2.13
N LEU A 39 9.98 11.80 2.18
CA LEU A 39 11.26 11.70 1.48
C LEU A 39 12.31 11.04 2.37
N GLU A 40 13.25 10.28 1.79
CA GLU A 40 14.29 9.59 2.60
C GLU A 40 15.15 10.57 3.42
N LYS A 41 15.39 11.79 2.91
CA LYS A 41 16.08 12.86 3.67
C LYS A 41 15.32 13.31 4.93
N ASP A 42 14.04 13.01 5.01
CA ASP A 42 13.17 13.35 6.13
C ASP A 42 13.33 12.35 7.31
N HIS A 43 14.15 11.30 7.16
CA HIS A 43 14.52 10.34 8.22
C HIS A 43 15.39 10.93 9.34
N THR A 44 15.78 12.20 9.24
CA THR A 44 16.62 12.83 10.26
C THR A 44 15.87 12.93 11.59
N GLN A 45 16.57 12.53 12.67
CA GLN A 45 16.06 12.63 14.04
C GLN A 45 15.54 14.07 14.26
N ARG A 46 14.33 14.20 14.86
CA ARG A 46 13.61 15.46 15.21
C ARG A 46 12.50 15.94 14.28
N ARG A 47 12.19 15.28 13.16
CA ARG A 47 11.00 15.65 12.38
C ARG A 47 9.72 15.10 13.02
N LYS A 48 8.69 15.94 13.06
CA LYS A 48 7.32 15.57 13.47
C LYS A 48 6.48 15.30 12.22
N LEU A 49 5.79 14.16 12.20
CA LEU A 49 4.87 13.76 11.13
C LEU A 49 3.47 13.58 11.71
N THR A 50 2.45 14.13 11.06
CA THR A 50 1.06 13.87 11.46
C THR A 50 0.64 12.52 10.91
N LEU A 51 0.48 11.50 11.76
CA LEU A 51 0.12 10.15 11.35
C LEU A 51 -1.14 9.69 12.08
N HIS A 52 -1.85 8.75 11.47
CA HIS A 52 -3.04 8.12 12.03
C HIS A 52 -2.89 6.60 11.88
N PHE A 53 -2.44 5.95 12.95
CA PHE A 53 -2.34 4.50 13.02
C PHE A 53 -3.71 3.93 13.43
N THR A 54 -4.35 3.21 12.52
CA THR A 54 -5.62 2.52 12.73
C THR A 54 -5.45 1.02 12.61
N ARG A 55 -6.32 0.25 13.27
CA ARG A 55 -6.41 -1.19 13.02
C ARG A 55 -7.06 -1.41 11.66
N THR A 56 -6.62 -2.46 10.97
CA THR A 56 -7.26 -2.86 9.71
C THR A 56 -8.70 -3.30 9.97
N ALA A 57 -9.65 -2.79 9.18
CA ALA A 57 -11.04 -3.26 9.22
C ALA A 57 -11.21 -4.62 8.51
N ASN A 58 -10.20 -5.04 7.73
CA ASN A 58 -10.23 -6.29 7.00
C ASN A 58 -9.83 -7.46 7.92
N THR A 59 -10.83 -8.23 8.37
CA THR A 59 -10.67 -9.39 9.25
C THR A 59 -10.50 -10.72 8.51
N ALA A 60 -10.38 -10.71 7.18
CA ALA A 60 -10.21 -11.93 6.39
C ALA A 60 -8.97 -12.70 6.85
N SER A 61 -9.12 -13.99 7.09
CA SER A 61 -8.06 -14.86 7.60
C SER A 61 -7.47 -15.72 6.48
N PHE A 62 -6.24 -16.19 6.69
CA PHE A 62 -5.64 -17.18 5.79
C PHE A 62 -6.46 -18.47 5.80
N LEU A 63 -6.59 -19.06 4.62
CA LEU A 63 -7.01 -20.44 4.48
C LEU A 63 -5.76 -21.32 4.48
N PRO A 64 -5.82 -22.55 5.01
CA PRO A 64 -4.77 -23.54 4.80
C PRO A 64 -4.52 -23.72 3.31
N ARG A 65 -3.25 -23.92 2.90
CA ARG A 65 -2.88 -24.05 1.48
C ARG A 65 -3.81 -24.98 0.69
N GLN A 66 -4.11 -26.16 1.23
CA GLN A 66 -4.96 -27.16 0.58
C GLN A 66 -6.40 -26.67 0.33
N GLU A 67 -6.94 -25.81 1.20
CA GLU A 67 -8.27 -25.22 0.99
C GLU A 67 -8.21 -24.03 0.03
N ALA A 68 -7.16 -23.21 0.12
CA ALA A 68 -6.94 -22.09 -0.78
C ALA A 68 -6.80 -22.55 -2.25
N GLU A 69 -6.10 -23.66 -2.49
CA GLU A 69 -5.87 -24.23 -3.83
C GLU A 69 -7.15 -24.77 -4.50
N LYS A 70 -8.18 -25.10 -3.72
CA LYS A 70 -9.49 -25.53 -4.25
C LYS A 70 -10.32 -24.35 -4.77
N ILE A 71 -9.99 -23.13 -4.37
CA ILE A 71 -10.73 -21.93 -4.74
C ILE A 71 -10.07 -21.33 -6.00
N PRO A 72 -10.80 -21.19 -7.11
CA PRO A 72 -10.24 -20.54 -8.29
C PRO A 72 -9.87 -19.08 -7.98
N PHE A 73 -8.71 -18.63 -8.45
CA PHE A 73 -8.27 -17.24 -8.32
C PHE A 73 -7.80 -16.71 -9.68
N SER A 74 -8.76 -16.40 -10.55
CA SER A 74 -8.48 -15.83 -11.88
C SER A 74 -9.70 -15.08 -12.42
N SER A 75 -9.46 -14.05 -13.25
CA SER A 75 -10.53 -13.26 -13.87
C SER A 75 -11.44 -14.10 -14.75
N ASN A 76 -10.91 -15.15 -15.38
CA ASN A 76 -11.66 -16.03 -16.27
C ASN A 76 -12.67 -16.92 -15.53
N LYS A 77 -12.44 -17.16 -14.23
CA LYS A 77 -13.32 -17.96 -13.37
C LYS A 77 -14.13 -17.08 -12.40
N PHE A 78 -14.20 -15.78 -12.65
CA PHE A 78 -14.84 -14.84 -11.74
C PHE A 78 -16.31 -15.18 -11.41
N PRO A 79 -17.16 -15.67 -12.34
CA PRO A 79 -18.50 -16.13 -11.99
C PRO A 79 -18.53 -17.27 -10.96
N GLU A 80 -17.62 -18.24 -11.08
CA GLU A 80 -17.47 -19.37 -10.14
C GLU A 80 -17.06 -18.87 -8.75
N ILE A 81 -16.13 -17.92 -8.71
CA ILE A 81 -15.64 -17.29 -7.47
C ILE A 81 -16.78 -16.59 -6.72
N VAL A 82 -17.54 -15.76 -7.44
CA VAL A 82 -18.66 -14.99 -6.86
C VAL A 82 -19.73 -15.93 -6.31
N TYR A 83 -20.01 -17.03 -7.04
CA TYR A 83 -20.92 -18.07 -6.57
C TYR A 83 -20.39 -18.78 -5.32
N HIS A 84 -19.12 -19.21 -5.32
CA HIS A 84 -18.49 -19.90 -4.20
C HIS A 84 -18.57 -19.09 -2.89
N PHE A 85 -18.27 -17.79 -2.94
CA PHE A 85 -18.35 -16.91 -1.78
C PHE A 85 -19.76 -16.37 -1.48
N SER A 86 -20.77 -16.81 -2.23
CA SER A 86 -22.16 -16.30 -2.09
C SER A 86 -22.26 -14.78 -2.18
N VAL A 87 -21.40 -14.17 -3.00
CA VAL A 87 -21.37 -12.71 -3.19
C VAL A 87 -22.38 -12.33 -4.26
N LYS A 88 -23.17 -11.27 -4.02
CA LYS A 88 -24.11 -10.78 -5.02
C LYS A 88 -23.36 -10.27 -6.27
N PRO A 89 -23.67 -10.75 -7.49
CA PRO A 89 -23.09 -10.23 -8.71
C PRO A 89 -23.27 -8.70 -8.82
N ASN A 90 -22.29 -7.99 -9.39
CA ASN A 90 -22.26 -6.53 -9.56
C ASN A 90 -22.29 -5.69 -8.27
N SER A 91 -22.28 -6.30 -7.08
CA SER A 91 -22.14 -5.59 -5.81
C SER A 91 -20.78 -4.88 -5.69
N VAL A 92 -20.66 -3.97 -4.72
CA VAL A 92 -19.37 -3.35 -4.39
C VAL A 92 -18.34 -4.43 -4.03
N ALA A 93 -18.72 -5.44 -3.24
CA ALA A 93 -17.84 -6.57 -2.90
C ALA A 93 -17.36 -7.33 -4.15
N ALA A 94 -18.26 -7.66 -5.09
CA ALA A 94 -17.87 -8.31 -6.34
C ALA A 94 -16.91 -7.45 -7.17
N LYS A 95 -17.18 -6.14 -7.28
CA LYS A 95 -16.27 -5.22 -8.00
C LYS A 95 -14.90 -5.16 -7.35
N THR A 96 -14.83 -5.12 -6.02
CA THR A 96 -13.57 -5.16 -5.25
C THR A 96 -12.82 -6.46 -5.49
N MET A 97 -13.49 -7.61 -5.40
CA MET A 97 -12.88 -8.92 -5.68
C MET A 97 -12.31 -8.98 -7.11
N LYS A 98 -13.07 -8.52 -8.10
CA LYS A 98 -12.64 -8.48 -9.50
C LYS A 98 -11.40 -7.59 -9.67
N GLN A 99 -11.39 -6.43 -9.01
CA GLN A 99 -10.25 -5.52 -9.04
C GLN A 99 -9.01 -6.14 -8.39
N THR A 100 -9.17 -6.81 -7.25
CA THR A 100 -8.06 -7.54 -6.59
C THR A 100 -7.46 -8.56 -7.54
N ILE A 101 -8.28 -9.43 -8.15
CA ILE A 101 -7.79 -10.43 -9.10
C ILE A 101 -7.07 -9.77 -10.29
N LYS A 102 -7.63 -8.68 -10.84
CA LYS A 102 -7.00 -7.94 -11.94
C LYS A 102 -5.60 -7.42 -11.55
N VAL A 103 -5.45 -6.81 -10.38
CA VAL A 103 -4.14 -6.30 -9.88
C VAL A 103 -3.13 -7.44 -9.72
N CYS A 104 -3.59 -8.59 -9.26
CA CYS A 104 -2.78 -9.80 -9.12
C CYS A 104 -2.30 -10.35 -10.48
N GLU A 105 -3.17 -10.31 -11.50
CA GLU A 105 -2.89 -10.83 -12.85
C GLU A 105 -2.16 -9.84 -13.78
N GLU A 106 -2.23 -8.53 -13.51
CA GLU A 106 -1.50 -7.52 -14.29
C GLU A 106 0.00 -7.84 -14.32
N PRO A 107 0.78 -7.46 -15.34
CA PRO A 107 2.23 -7.57 -15.28
C PRO A 107 2.80 -6.64 -14.20
N GLY A 108 3.92 -7.02 -13.58
CA GLY A 108 4.68 -6.13 -12.70
C GLY A 108 5.34 -4.99 -13.49
N ILE A 109 5.81 -3.97 -12.79
CA ILE A 109 6.69 -2.96 -13.40
C ILE A 109 8.04 -3.60 -13.78
N GLU A 110 8.77 -2.97 -14.69
CA GLU A 110 10.09 -3.46 -15.11
C GLU A 110 11.02 -3.65 -13.90
N GLY A 111 11.56 -4.86 -13.72
CA GLY A 111 12.42 -5.22 -12.58
C GLY A 111 11.67 -5.53 -11.28
N GLU A 112 10.35 -5.59 -11.28
CA GLU A 112 9.53 -6.08 -10.17
C GLU A 112 9.21 -7.57 -10.34
N GLU A 113 9.50 -8.35 -9.31
CA GLU A 113 8.92 -9.67 -9.13
C GLU A 113 7.73 -9.56 -8.18
N LYS A 114 6.58 -10.09 -8.59
CA LYS A 114 5.36 -10.08 -7.78
C LYS A 114 4.67 -11.42 -7.75
N TYR A 115 3.96 -11.66 -6.66
CA TYR A 115 3.19 -12.88 -6.43
C TYR A 115 1.99 -12.58 -5.53
N SER A 116 0.84 -13.14 -5.87
CA SER A 116 -0.37 -13.02 -5.05
C SER A 116 -0.63 -14.33 -4.33
N ALA A 117 -0.31 -14.34 -3.04
CA ALA A 117 -0.45 -15.49 -2.17
C ALA A 117 -1.90 -15.61 -1.66
N THR A 118 -2.50 -16.77 -1.85
CA THR A 118 -3.84 -17.13 -1.32
C THR A 118 -3.77 -17.90 0.00
N SER A 119 -2.56 -18.20 0.48
CA SER A 119 -2.28 -18.93 1.73
C SER A 119 -1.08 -18.30 2.46
N LEU A 120 -0.96 -18.57 3.76
CA LEU A 120 0.19 -18.08 4.55
C LEU A 120 1.48 -18.74 4.06
N GLU A 121 1.39 -20.03 3.77
CA GLU A 121 2.50 -20.86 3.35
C GLU A 121 3.05 -20.37 2.01
N SER A 122 2.19 -20.05 1.03
CA SER A 122 2.66 -19.53 -0.26
C SER A 122 3.22 -18.11 -0.17
N MET A 123 2.75 -17.30 0.79
CA MET A 123 3.36 -16.01 1.10
C MET A 123 4.79 -16.19 1.62
N ILE A 124 4.99 -17.14 2.52
CA ILE A 124 6.32 -17.47 3.08
C ILE A 124 7.23 -17.97 1.96
N ASP A 125 6.80 -18.95 1.16
CA ASP A 125 7.60 -19.51 0.07
C ASP A 125 8.15 -18.43 -0.88
N PHE A 126 7.28 -17.50 -1.31
CA PHE A 126 7.70 -16.38 -2.15
C PHE A 126 8.67 -15.44 -1.41
N SER A 127 8.34 -15.09 -0.17
CA SER A 127 9.11 -14.10 0.61
C SER A 127 10.50 -14.60 1.02
N THR A 128 10.70 -15.91 1.06
CA THR A 128 11.98 -16.55 1.43
C THR A 128 12.66 -17.25 0.26
N SER A 129 12.22 -17.00 -0.98
CA SER A 129 12.75 -17.67 -2.18
C SER A 129 14.18 -17.23 -2.59
N GLY A 130 14.68 -16.11 -2.05
CA GLY A 130 15.98 -15.54 -2.41
C GLY A 130 17.19 -16.14 -1.67
N ASN A 131 18.40 -15.79 -2.11
CA ASN A 131 19.68 -16.35 -1.63
C ASN A 131 20.13 -15.85 -0.23
N GLY A 132 19.19 -15.52 0.65
CA GLY A 132 19.46 -15.09 2.02
C GLY A 132 19.42 -16.26 3.01
N LYS A 133 20.20 -16.17 4.09
CA LYS A 133 19.98 -17.01 5.28
C LYS A 133 19.29 -16.14 6.33
N ASN A 134 18.43 -16.73 7.16
CA ASN A 134 17.75 -16.04 8.26
C ASN A 134 16.86 -14.86 7.81
N HIS A 135 15.68 -15.19 7.26
CA HIS A 135 14.66 -14.20 6.93
C HIS A 135 13.96 -13.67 8.18
N ILE A 136 13.71 -12.37 8.22
CA ILE A 136 13.00 -11.68 9.31
C ILE A 136 11.77 -11.01 8.73
N ALA A 137 10.61 -11.30 9.31
CA ALA A 137 9.36 -10.60 9.04
C ALA A 137 9.19 -9.42 10.00
N VAL A 138 8.79 -8.27 9.47
CA VAL A 138 8.57 -7.02 10.22
C VAL A 138 7.25 -6.40 9.81
N SER A 139 6.42 -6.02 10.78
CA SER A 139 5.20 -5.24 10.58
C SER A 139 5.17 -4.05 11.54
N THR A 140 4.25 -3.11 11.29
CA THR A 140 4.01 -1.99 12.18
C THR A 140 3.27 -2.44 13.43
N VAL A 141 3.83 -2.11 14.60
CA VAL A 141 3.22 -2.33 15.91
C VAL A 141 2.85 -0.98 16.50
N ALA A 142 1.56 -0.67 16.52
CA ALA A 142 0.99 0.57 17.02
C ALA A 142 -0.32 0.30 17.77
N LYS A 143 -0.62 1.14 18.77
CA LYS A 143 -1.98 1.23 19.30
C LYS A 143 -2.80 2.13 18.39
N GLU A 144 -4.10 1.86 18.31
CA GLU A 144 -5.02 2.77 17.62
C GLU A 144 -5.11 4.08 18.38
N THR A 145 -4.88 5.19 17.67
CA THR A 145 -4.95 6.54 18.23
C THR A 145 -5.60 7.46 17.20
N PRO A 146 -6.26 8.55 17.60
CA PRO A 146 -6.60 9.63 16.67
C PRO A 146 -5.37 10.15 15.90
N ALA A 147 -5.60 10.84 14.79
CA ALA A 147 -4.53 11.49 14.03
C ALA A 147 -3.79 12.50 14.93
N GLN A 148 -2.47 12.35 15.02
CA GLN A 148 -1.61 13.18 15.87
C GLN A 148 -0.19 13.29 15.33
N LYS A 149 0.62 14.19 15.89
CA LYS A 149 2.03 14.31 15.53
C LYS A 149 2.86 13.25 16.24
N TYR A 150 3.75 12.63 15.48
CA TYR A 150 4.73 11.67 15.96
C TYR A 150 6.13 12.18 15.68
N SER A 151 7.00 12.12 16.68
CA SER A 151 8.42 12.42 16.55
C SER A 151 9.20 11.12 16.31
N ILE A 152 10.09 11.12 15.32
CA ILE A 152 11.00 9.98 15.11
C ILE A 152 12.06 9.97 16.21
N THR A 153 12.15 8.86 16.92
CA THR A 153 13.07 8.63 18.05
C THR A 153 14.20 7.66 17.70
N GLY A 154 14.05 6.86 16.65
CA GLY A 154 15.10 5.98 16.16
C GLY A 154 14.76 5.38 14.80
N VAL A 155 15.79 5.11 14.00
CA VAL A 155 15.67 4.50 12.67
C VAL A 155 16.70 3.39 12.57
N LYS A 156 16.26 2.18 12.24
CA LYS A 156 17.13 1.03 12.00
C LYS A 156 16.90 0.52 10.59
N LYS A 157 17.94 0.48 9.76
CA LYS A 157 17.89 -0.20 8.46
C LYS A 157 17.75 -1.71 8.69
N MET A 158 16.87 -2.35 7.95
CA MET A 158 16.55 -3.77 8.05
C MET A 158 17.16 -4.52 6.87
N GLY A 159 17.85 -5.63 7.17
CA GLY A 159 18.50 -6.48 6.17
C GLY A 159 19.67 -5.85 5.43
N ASN A 160 20.42 -6.71 4.75
CA ASN A 160 21.49 -6.32 3.83
C ASN A 160 21.08 -6.50 2.36
N SER A 161 19.99 -7.23 2.11
CA SER A 161 19.47 -7.61 0.79
C SER A 161 18.22 -6.84 0.38
N GLU A 162 17.67 -7.19 -0.77
CA GLU A 162 16.31 -6.87 -1.19
C GLU A 162 15.27 -7.19 -0.10
N ALA A 163 14.24 -6.34 -0.04
CA ALA A 163 13.08 -6.52 0.79
C ALA A 163 11.88 -6.98 -0.04
N VAL A 164 11.14 -7.97 0.46
CA VAL A 164 9.84 -8.37 -0.08
C VAL A 164 8.75 -7.68 0.74
N VAL A 165 7.89 -6.89 0.09
CA VAL A 165 6.77 -6.20 0.76
C VAL A 165 5.48 -6.92 0.40
N CYS A 166 4.69 -7.26 1.42
CA CYS A 166 3.44 -7.99 1.29
C CYS A 166 2.26 -7.15 1.80
N HIS A 167 1.24 -7.02 0.96
CA HIS A 167 0.09 -6.16 1.13
C HIS A 167 -1.18 -7.00 1.16
N LYS A 168 -1.90 -6.98 2.28
CA LYS A 168 -3.23 -7.61 2.36
C LYS A 168 -4.22 -6.93 1.40
N GLN A 169 -4.90 -7.74 0.61
CA GLN A 169 -5.91 -7.30 -0.35
C GLN A 169 -7.33 -7.46 0.18
N ASN A 170 -8.27 -6.72 -0.40
CA ASN A 170 -9.68 -6.80 -0.04
C ASN A 170 -10.35 -7.97 -0.77
N TYR A 171 -10.39 -9.11 -0.10
CA TYR A 171 -10.94 -10.35 -0.64
C TYR A 171 -11.60 -11.17 0.49
N PRO A 172 -12.60 -12.03 0.22
CA PRO A 172 -13.32 -12.77 1.27
C PRO A 172 -12.43 -13.63 2.17
N CYS A 173 -11.41 -14.28 1.60
CA CYS A 173 -10.30 -14.89 2.34
C CYS A 173 -9.04 -14.03 2.20
N ALA A 174 -8.04 -14.23 3.06
CA ALA A 174 -6.81 -13.47 2.96
C ALA A 174 -6.08 -13.76 1.64
N VAL A 175 -5.96 -12.73 0.81
CA VAL A 175 -5.09 -12.70 -0.37
C VAL A 175 -4.05 -11.63 -0.11
N ILE A 176 -2.78 -11.99 -0.25
CA ILE A 176 -1.64 -11.12 0.02
C ILE A 176 -0.86 -10.89 -1.26
N TYR A 177 -0.86 -9.65 -1.72
CA TYR A 177 -0.02 -9.23 -2.84
C TYR A 177 1.39 -8.97 -2.31
N CYS A 178 2.35 -9.78 -2.71
CA CYS A 178 3.75 -9.61 -2.39
C CYS A 178 4.53 -9.17 -3.61
N HIS A 179 5.51 -8.29 -3.41
CA HIS A 179 6.43 -7.89 -4.47
C HIS A 179 7.81 -7.55 -3.92
N LYS A 180 8.82 -7.59 -4.79
CA LYS A 180 10.18 -7.14 -4.51
C LYS A 180 10.76 -6.42 -5.72
N THR A 181 11.61 -5.44 -5.43
CA THR A 181 12.45 -4.76 -6.43
C THR A 181 13.85 -4.59 -5.86
N HIS A 182 14.87 -4.56 -6.72
CA HIS A 182 16.27 -4.30 -6.33
C HIS A 182 16.49 -2.92 -5.68
N THR A 183 15.51 -2.02 -5.78
CA THR A 183 15.59 -0.62 -5.37
C THR A 183 14.78 -0.32 -4.12
N THR A 184 14.38 -1.34 -3.36
CA THR A 184 13.60 -1.19 -2.12
C THR A 184 14.46 -1.44 -0.89
N LYS A 185 14.49 -0.47 0.03
CA LYS A 185 15.11 -0.57 1.36
C LYS A 185 14.04 -0.62 2.44
N ALA A 186 14.24 -1.45 3.45
CA ALA A 186 13.33 -1.54 4.60
C ALA A 186 13.94 -0.92 5.86
N TYR A 187 13.09 -0.33 6.70
CA TYR A 187 13.47 0.31 7.95
C TYR A 187 12.46 -0.02 9.05
N LEU A 188 12.96 -0.16 10.27
CA LEU A 188 12.16 -0.15 11.49
C LEU A 188 12.35 1.21 12.18
N VAL A 189 11.25 1.94 12.33
CA VAL A 189 11.23 3.32 12.83
C VAL A 189 10.54 3.35 14.18
N SER A 190 11.24 3.81 15.22
CA SER A 190 10.66 4.05 16.53
C SER A 190 10.15 5.48 16.61
N MET A 191 8.91 5.67 17.05
CA MET A 191 8.25 6.97 17.12
C MET A 191 7.55 7.19 18.47
N ALA A 192 7.42 8.46 18.87
CA ALA A 192 6.67 8.88 20.05
C ALA A 192 5.61 9.92 19.64
N GLY A 193 4.35 9.64 19.94
CA GLY A 193 3.21 10.55 19.78
C GLY A 193 3.23 11.67 20.80
N GLU A 194 2.50 12.75 20.52
CA GLU A 194 2.34 13.87 21.46
C GLU A 194 1.56 13.46 22.72
N ASP A 195 0.74 12.42 22.64
CA ASP A 195 0.07 11.76 23.77
C ASP A 195 0.97 10.79 24.56
N GLY A 196 2.25 10.65 24.17
CA GLY A 196 3.20 9.71 24.76
C GLY A 196 3.12 8.27 24.22
N THR A 197 2.23 7.99 23.26
CA THR A 197 2.12 6.69 22.60
C THR A 197 3.41 6.34 21.87
N LYS A 198 3.92 5.14 22.08
CA LYS A 198 5.11 4.62 21.38
C LYS A 198 4.68 3.72 20.23
N VAL A 199 5.29 3.93 19.07
CA VAL A 199 5.04 3.15 17.85
C VAL A 199 6.36 2.60 17.32
N LYS A 200 6.34 1.34 16.86
CA LYS A 200 7.39 0.76 16.02
C LYS A 200 6.81 0.53 14.64
N ALA A 201 7.09 1.44 13.71
CA ALA A 201 6.55 1.38 12.37
C ALA A 201 7.54 0.73 11.40
N ALA A 202 7.05 -0.19 10.58
CA ALA A 202 7.76 -0.63 9.38
C ALA A 202 7.65 0.46 8.31
N ALA A 203 8.76 0.78 7.67
CA ALA A 203 8.81 1.70 6.54
C ALA A 203 9.63 1.10 5.40
N VAL A 204 9.25 1.43 4.18
CA VAL A 204 10.01 1.07 2.99
C VAL A 204 10.33 2.32 2.18
N CYS A 205 11.49 2.33 1.54
CA CYS A 205 11.92 3.40 0.65
C CYS A 205 12.28 2.81 -0.70
N HIS A 206 11.69 3.34 -1.76
CA HIS A 206 12.01 3.01 -3.13
C HIS A 206 13.01 4.03 -3.65
N THR A 207 14.25 3.61 -3.91
CA THR A 207 15.36 4.49 -4.30
C THR A 207 15.32 4.89 -5.77
N ASP A 208 14.64 4.09 -6.60
CA ASP A 208 14.35 4.43 -7.99
C ASP A 208 12.85 4.24 -8.25
N THR A 209 12.20 5.34 -8.59
CA THR A 209 10.76 5.40 -8.91
C THR A 209 10.53 5.84 -10.36
N SER A 210 11.57 5.83 -11.21
CA SER A 210 11.51 6.30 -12.60
C SER A 210 10.48 5.56 -13.46
N LYS A 211 10.23 4.29 -13.13
CA LYS A 211 9.27 3.41 -13.83
C LYS A 211 7.86 3.41 -13.21
N TRP A 212 7.65 4.14 -12.12
CA TRP A 212 6.32 4.23 -11.51
C TRP A 212 5.38 5.05 -12.37
N ASN A 213 4.08 4.79 -12.25
CA ASN A 213 3.05 5.60 -12.89
C ASN A 213 3.25 7.08 -12.49
N PRO A 214 3.45 8.02 -13.44
CA PRO A 214 3.63 9.44 -13.11
C PRO A 214 2.45 10.08 -12.38
N LYS A 215 1.27 9.45 -12.42
CA LYS A 215 0.06 9.86 -11.68
C LYS A 215 -0.08 9.19 -10.30
N HIS A 216 0.92 8.41 -9.87
CA HIS A 216 0.90 7.75 -8.57
C HIS A 216 0.75 8.78 -7.44
N LEU A 217 -0.05 8.44 -6.42
CA LEU A 217 -0.43 9.36 -5.34
C LEU A 217 0.78 9.97 -4.63
N ALA A 218 1.86 9.21 -4.44
CA ALA A 218 3.08 9.69 -3.82
C ALA A 218 3.68 10.93 -4.51
N PHE A 219 3.64 11.00 -5.85
CA PHE A 219 4.14 12.15 -6.60
C PHE A 219 3.28 13.40 -6.39
N LEU A 220 1.97 13.20 -6.26
CA LEU A 220 1.01 14.28 -6.00
C LEU A 220 1.17 14.85 -4.58
N VAL A 221 1.32 13.97 -3.60
CA VAL A 221 1.46 14.35 -2.18
C VAL A 221 2.80 15.01 -1.91
N LEU A 222 3.89 14.41 -2.40
CA LEU A 222 5.26 14.90 -2.17
C LEU A 222 5.67 16.01 -3.13
N LYS A 223 4.88 16.26 -4.19
CA LYS A 223 5.15 17.26 -5.24
C LYS A 223 6.51 17.03 -5.91
N VAL A 224 6.80 15.77 -6.23
CA VAL A 224 8.04 15.33 -6.92
C VAL A 224 7.70 14.53 -8.18
N LYS A 225 8.68 14.31 -9.06
CA LYS A 225 8.51 13.55 -10.30
C LYS A 225 9.15 12.15 -10.18
N PRO A 226 8.72 11.17 -10.99
CA PRO A 226 9.35 9.86 -11.08
C PRO A 226 10.88 9.95 -11.24
N GLY A 227 11.60 9.13 -10.48
CA GLY A 227 13.07 8.98 -10.59
C GLY A 227 13.90 10.15 -10.06
N THR A 228 13.28 11.20 -9.51
CA THR A 228 14.02 12.38 -9.04
C THR A 228 14.58 12.24 -7.64
N VAL A 229 13.87 11.52 -6.77
CA VAL A 229 14.24 11.32 -5.36
C VAL A 229 13.68 9.97 -4.85
N PRO A 230 14.31 9.35 -3.85
CA PRO A 230 13.73 8.22 -3.15
C PRO A 230 12.39 8.59 -2.48
N ILE A 231 11.40 7.71 -2.62
CA ILE A 231 10.09 7.85 -1.97
C ILE A 231 9.95 6.79 -0.90
N CYS A 232 9.67 7.23 0.32
CA CYS A 232 9.44 6.35 1.46
C CYS A 232 7.98 6.37 1.87
N HIS A 233 7.53 5.28 2.48
CA HIS A 233 6.29 5.27 3.20
C HIS A 233 6.27 4.31 4.39
N PHE A 234 5.46 4.64 5.39
CA PHE A 234 5.12 3.72 6.47
C PHE A 234 4.11 2.69 6.00
N LEU A 235 4.15 1.51 6.61
CA LEU A 235 3.23 0.42 6.35
C LEU A 235 2.18 0.34 7.46
N PRO A 236 0.90 0.15 7.14
CA PRO A 236 -0.11 -0.24 8.11
C PRO A 236 0.19 -1.59 8.79
N GLU A 237 -0.53 -1.90 9.86
CA GLU A 237 -0.36 -3.13 10.67
C GLU A 237 -0.57 -4.41 9.86
N ASP A 238 -1.41 -4.39 8.81
CA ASP A 238 -1.75 -5.55 7.99
C ASP A 238 -0.81 -5.79 6.80
N ARG A 239 0.33 -5.10 6.78
CA ARG A 239 1.40 -5.28 5.80
C ARG A 239 2.66 -5.79 6.48
N VAL A 240 3.37 -6.68 5.78
CA VAL A 240 4.58 -7.33 6.28
C VAL A 240 5.72 -7.07 5.31
N VAL A 241 6.90 -6.77 5.84
CA VAL A 241 8.15 -6.72 5.10
C VAL A 241 9.01 -7.89 5.51
N TRP A 242 9.53 -8.61 4.53
CA TRP A 242 10.51 -9.66 4.73
C TRP A 242 11.87 -9.16 4.24
N VAL A 243 12.87 -9.34 5.09
CA VAL A 243 14.27 -9.03 4.78
C VAL A 243 15.15 -10.22 5.11
N SER A 244 16.29 -10.35 4.44
CA SER A 244 17.33 -11.31 4.83
C SER A 244 18.58 -10.58 5.33
N ASN A 245 19.33 -11.26 6.20
CA ASN A 245 20.51 -10.71 6.88
C ASN A 245 21.81 -11.31 6.33
#